data_AF-A0A7M3ZZI2-F1
#
_entry.id   AF-A0A7M3ZZI2-F1
#
_cell.length_a   1.000
_cell.length_b   1.000
_cell.length_c   1.000
_cell.angle_alpha   90.00
_cell.angle_beta   90.00
_cell.angle_gamma   90.00
#
_symmetry.space_group_name_H-M   'P 1'
#
loop_
_entity.id
_entity.type
_entity.pdbx_description
1 polymer ?
#
loop_
_entity_poly.entity_id
_entity_poly.type
_entity_poly.pdbx_seq_one_letter_code
_entity_poly.pdbx_strand_id
1 'polypeptide(L)' 'MSKGTPSMGRRQKTTHIRCRRCGRNAYHKQKGVCA' A
#
# COMPACT_ATOMS: atom_id res chain seq x y z
N MET A 1 14.58 -20.26 2.14
CA MET A 1 14.48 -18.95 1.46
C MET A 1 13.33 -19.02 0.47
N SER A 2 12.16 -18.46 0.77
CA SER A 2 11.05 -18.46 -0.20
C SER A 2 10.62 -17.03 -0.47
N LYS A 3 11.17 -16.47 -1.54
CA LYS A 3 10.68 -15.24 -2.18
C LYS A 3 9.45 -15.62 -3.01
N GLY A 4 8.43 -14.76 -3.03
CA GLY A 4 7.23 -14.96 -3.86
C GLY A 4 6.00 -15.40 -3.06
N THR A 5 5.38 -16.51 -3.45
CA THR A 5 4.03 -16.94 -3.03
C THR A 5 3.76 -16.90 -1.53
N PRO A 6 4.61 -17.43 -0.62
CA PRO A 6 4.31 -17.40 0.81
C PRO A 6 4.36 -15.99 1.43
N SER A 7 5.03 -15.03 0.78
CA SER A 7 5.03 -13.64 1.23
C SER A 7 3.75 -12.88 0.85
N MET A 8 3.06 -13.29 -0.22
CA MET A 8 1.81 -12.67 -0.68
C MET A 8 0.65 -12.94 0.29
N GLY A 9 0.59 -14.13 0.91
CA GLY A 9 -0.44 -14.49 1.90
C GLY A 9 -0.42 -13.62 3.18
N ARG A 10 0.71 -12.98 3.48
CA ARG A 10 0.86 -12.07 4.63
C ARG A 10 0.47 -10.63 4.32
N ARG A 11 0.14 -10.29 3.08
CA ARG A 11 -0.11 -8.90 2.63
C ARG A 11 -1.58 -8.50 2.73
N GLN A 12 -2.17 -8.63 3.92
CA GLN A 12 -3.58 -8.24 4.15
C GLN A 12 -3.78 -6.75 4.48
N LYS A 13 -2.72 -6.07 4.95
CA LYS A 13 -2.80 -4.66 5.33
C LYS A 13 -2.56 -3.75 4.12
N THR A 14 -3.49 -2.86 3.85
CA THR A 14 -3.36 -1.81 2.82
C THR A 14 -2.49 -0.66 3.31
N THR A 15 -1.49 -0.24 2.53
CA THR A 15 -0.64 0.92 2.84
C THR A 15 -1.09 2.17 2.09
N HIS A 16 -1.44 2.02 0.82
CA HIS A 16 -1.91 3.10 -0.05
C HIS A 16 -3.44 3.13 -0.10
N ILE A 17 -3.99 4.34 0.01
CA ILE A 17 -5.41 4.65 -0.16
C ILE A 17 -5.58 5.73 -1.24
N ARG A 18 -6.83 5.95 -1.66
CA ARG A 18 -7.17 7.01 -2.62
C ARG A 18 -6.84 8.36 -2.02
N CYS A 19 -5.99 9.12 -2.71
CA CYS A 19 -5.62 10.44 -2.26
C CYS A 19 -6.70 11.46 -2.62
N ARG A 20 -7.01 12.35 -1.68
CA ARG A 20 -7.95 13.46 -1.86
C ARG A 20 -7.46 14.54 -2.84
N ARG A 21 -6.14 14.66 -3.06
CA ARG A 21 -5.54 15.65 -3.97
C ARG A 21 -5.42 15.12 -5.39
N CYS A 22 -4.72 14.00 -5.52
CA CYS A 22 -4.28 13.43 -6.80
C CYS A 22 -5.32 12.43 -7.37
N GLY A 23 -6.34 12.02 -6.59
CA GLY A 23 -7.39 11.08 -7.02
C GLY A 23 -6.94 9.62 -7.22
N ARG A 24 -5.63 9.37 -7.21
CA ARG A 24 -5.00 8.05 -7.39
C ARG A 24 -4.89 7.29 -6.07
N ASN A 25 -4.75 5.97 -6.14
CA ASN A 25 -4.46 5.12 -4.96
C ASN A 25 -2.98 5.21 -4.54
N ALA A 26 -2.53 6.43 -4.24
CA ALA A 26 -1.13 6.77 -4.01
C ALA A 26 -0.86 7.30 -2.59
N TYR A 27 -1.89 7.57 -1.78
CA TYR A 27 -1.70 8.18 -0.47
C TYR A 27 -1.32 7.15 0.59
N HIS A 28 -0.14 7.29 1.19
CA HIS A 28 0.35 6.40 2.23
C HIS A 28 -0.28 6.77 3.59
N LYS A 29 -1.20 5.94 4.08
CA LYS A 29 -2.04 6.26 5.25
C LYS A 29 -1.25 6.56 6.52
N GLN A 30 -0.14 5.87 6.75
CA GLN A 30 0.68 6.05 7.96
C GLN A 30 1.68 7.20 7.85
N LYS A 31 2.07 7.60 6.64
CA LYS A 31 3.13 8.59 6.41
C LYS A 31 2.55 9.96 6.03
N GLY A 32 1.25 10.02 5.70
CA GLY A 32 0.59 11.28 5.37
C GLY A 32 0.97 11.87 4.01
N VAL A 33 1.62 11.10 3.13
CA VAL A 33 2.16 11.59 1.85
C VAL A 33 1.44 10.97 0.66
N CYS A 34 1.11 11.76 -0.38
CA CYS A 34 0.77 11.23 -1.72
C CYS A 34 2.12 10.84 -2.35
N ALA A 35 2.24 9.59 -2.81
CA ALA A 35 3.35 9.16 -3.64
C ALA A 35 3.31 9.85 -5.00
#